data_AF-A0A2E7CVQ0-F1
#
_entry.id   AF-A0A2E7CVQ0-F1
#
_cell.length_a   1.000
_cell.length_b   1.000
_cell.length_c   1.000
_cell.angle_alpha   90.00
_cell.angle_beta   90.00
_cell.angle_gamma   90.00
#
_symmetry.space_group_name_H-M   'P 1'
#
loop_
_entity.id
_entity.type
_entity.pdbx_description
1 polymer ?
#
loop_
_entity_poly.entity_id
_entity_poly.type
_entity_poly.pdbx_seq_one_letter_code
_entity_poly.pdbx_strand_id
1 'polypeptide(L)'
;MKKKLSTVVFILTMFFSWGQAPCDSLIIVSTGGSNQAFLQVSLNICCLPAPIDSWTTTSNNGTILGHDTMSITHDIYNLNPITTIPFDTLNTCLTYSWTSNNVMTCCVTWVWDGLNWINMNNVNSIEEINSTNKTLIKAVDLSGKEVDESKIKNQIIIYLYSDGSKEKKFIN
;
A
#
# COMPACT_ATOMS: atom_id res chain seq x y z
N MET A 1 3.81 -36.03 -21.39
CA MET A 1 3.78 -35.28 -20.10
C MET A 1 3.73 -33.75 -20.24
N LYS A 2 4.08 -33.15 -21.39
CA LYS A 2 4.07 -31.68 -21.59
C LYS A 2 2.68 -31.01 -21.61
N LYS A 3 1.62 -31.72 -22.06
CA LYS A 3 0.24 -31.18 -22.11
C LYS A 3 -0.38 -30.96 -20.72
N LYS A 4 -0.10 -31.86 -19.75
CA LYS A 4 -0.63 -31.73 -18.38
C LYS A 4 0.00 -30.55 -17.63
N LEU A 5 1.28 -30.27 -17.87
CA LEU A 5 1.97 -29.13 -17.24
C LEU A 5 1.42 -27.78 -17.73
N SER A 6 1.13 -27.66 -19.04
CA SER A 6 0.54 -26.44 -19.62
C SER A 6 -0.87 -26.15 -19.08
N THR A 7 -1.71 -27.16 -18.95
CA THR A 7 -3.06 -26.99 -18.37
C THR A 7 -3.01 -26.61 -16.89
N VAL A 8 -2.08 -27.17 -16.12
CA VAL A 8 -1.90 -26.82 -14.69
C VAL A 8 -1.41 -25.38 -14.53
N VAL A 9 -0.49 -24.92 -15.38
CA VAL A 9 0.00 -23.52 -15.37
C VAL A 9 -1.12 -22.55 -15.73
N PHE A 10 -1.98 -22.88 -16.71
CA PHE A 10 -3.10 -22.04 -17.13
C PHE A 10 -4.20 -21.92 -16.04
N ILE A 11 -4.47 -23.02 -15.33
CA ILE A 11 -5.40 -23.04 -14.19
C ILE A 11 -4.82 -22.25 -13.01
N LEU A 12 -3.51 -22.37 -12.74
CA LEU A 12 -2.85 -21.64 -11.67
C LEU A 12 -2.84 -20.13 -11.93
N THR A 13 -2.64 -19.67 -13.18
CA THR A 13 -2.76 -18.24 -13.53
C THR A 13 -4.18 -17.71 -13.40
N MET A 14 -5.21 -18.56 -13.60
CA MET A 14 -6.58 -18.17 -13.33
C MET A 14 -6.91 -18.13 -11.83
N PHE A 15 -6.16 -18.77 -10.94
CA PHE A 15 -6.39 -18.60 -9.50
C PHE A 15 -5.74 -17.33 -8.94
N PHE A 16 -4.62 -16.89 -9.51
CA PHE A 16 -3.94 -15.65 -9.08
C PHE A 16 -4.73 -14.37 -9.41
N SER A 17 -5.64 -14.38 -10.40
CA SER A 17 -6.44 -13.20 -10.73
C SER A 17 -7.71 -13.03 -9.88
N TRP A 18 -8.04 -13.97 -9.00
CA TRP A 18 -9.29 -13.95 -8.20
C TRP A 18 -9.07 -13.64 -6.72
N GLY A 19 -7.82 -13.40 -6.31
CA GLY A 19 -7.44 -13.14 -4.93
C GLY A 19 -7.20 -11.68 -4.57
N GLN A 20 -7.23 -10.76 -5.55
CA GLN A 20 -7.02 -9.33 -5.28
C GLN A 20 -8.36 -8.64 -5.05
N ALA A 21 -8.52 -7.97 -3.91
CA ALA A 21 -9.62 -7.05 -3.74
C ALA A 21 -9.45 -5.93 -4.77
N PRO A 22 -10.49 -5.53 -5.53
CA PRO A 22 -10.37 -4.51 -6.58
C PRO A 22 -9.83 -3.17 -6.06
N CYS A 23 -9.98 -2.94 -4.76
CA CYS A 23 -9.53 -1.79 -3.98
C CYS A 23 -8.00 -1.67 -3.92
N ASP A 24 -7.30 -2.81 -3.94
CA ASP A 24 -5.83 -2.86 -3.95
C ASP A 24 -5.27 -2.40 -5.30
N SER A 25 -6.12 -2.42 -6.34
CA SER A 25 -5.79 -2.01 -7.70
C SER A 25 -6.24 -0.59 -8.04
N LEU A 26 -6.76 0.16 -7.07
CA LEU A 26 -7.16 1.54 -7.28
C LEU A 26 -5.93 2.42 -7.54
N ILE A 27 -6.03 3.24 -8.58
CA ILE A 27 -5.04 4.25 -8.94
C ILE A 27 -5.73 5.61 -9.04
N ILE A 28 -4.98 6.66 -8.74
CA ILE A 28 -5.42 8.05 -8.89
C ILE A 28 -4.46 8.79 -9.81
N VAL A 29 -5.01 9.53 -10.76
CA VAL A 29 -4.24 10.32 -11.74
C VAL A 29 -4.78 11.74 -11.79
N SER A 30 -3.89 12.71 -12.02
CA SER A 30 -4.28 14.10 -12.31
C SER A 30 -4.73 14.20 -13.77
N THR A 31 -5.89 14.84 -14.01
CA THR A 31 -6.47 15.00 -15.36
C THR A 31 -6.23 16.37 -15.99
N GLY A 32 -5.56 17.30 -15.29
CA GLY A 32 -5.05 18.55 -15.86
C GLY A 32 -5.33 19.80 -15.01
N GLY A 33 -4.66 20.92 -15.32
CA GLY A 33 -4.85 22.23 -14.68
C GLY A 33 -4.23 22.39 -13.29
N SER A 34 -4.29 21.36 -12.45
CA SER A 34 -3.62 21.29 -11.15
C SER A 34 -3.42 19.82 -10.76
N ASN A 35 -2.22 19.47 -10.27
CA ASN A 35 -1.88 18.11 -9.87
C ASN A 35 -2.69 17.59 -8.66
N GLN A 36 -3.37 18.49 -7.96
CA GLN A 36 -4.11 18.18 -6.74
C GLN A 36 -5.63 18.36 -6.86
N ALA A 37 -6.11 19.23 -7.76
CA ALA A 37 -7.51 19.64 -7.79
C ALA A 37 -8.40 18.80 -8.73
N PHE A 38 -7.86 18.35 -9.87
CA PHE A 38 -8.62 17.59 -10.86
C PHE A 38 -8.05 16.19 -10.96
N LEU A 39 -8.78 15.23 -10.41
CA LEU A 39 -8.29 13.87 -10.25
C LEU A 39 -9.28 12.91 -10.89
N GLN A 40 -8.77 11.78 -11.35
CA GLN A 40 -9.56 10.64 -11.77
C GLN A 40 -9.03 9.40 -11.07
N VAL A 41 -9.94 8.65 -10.45
CA VAL A 41 -9.67 7.34 -9.91
C VAL A 41 -10.14 6.28 -10.89
N SER A 42 -9.34 5.24 -11.06
CA SER A 42 -9.68 4.09 -11.88
C SER A 42 -9.05 2.83 -11.32
N LEU A 43 -9.36 1.70 -11.95
CA LEU A 43 -8.83 0.40 -11.60
C LEU A 43 -7.68 0.04 -12.54
N ASN A 44 -6.54 -0.33 -11.99
CA ASN A 44 -5.40 -0.86 -12.75
C ASN A 44 -5.52 -2.38 -12.97
N ILE A 45 -6.73 -2.86 -13.25
CA ILE A 45 -7.03 -4.25 -13.59
C ILE A 45 -7.98 -4.28 -14.78
N CYS A 46 -7.76 -5.18 -15.73
CA CYS A 46 -8.56 -5.23 -16.96
C CYS A 46 -9.98 -5.74 -16.76
N CYS A 47 -10.21 -6.41 -15.64
CA CYS A 47 -11.23 -7.44 -15.58
C CYS A 47 -11.83 -7.41 -14.18
N LEU A 48 -12.72 -6.43 -13.97
CA LEU A 48 -13.45 -6.35 -12.73
C LEU A 48 -14.35 -7.59 -12.62
N PRO A 49 -14.34 -8.31 -11.48
CA PRO A 49 -15.11 -9.54 -11.32
C PRO A 49 -16.63 -9.30 -11.28
N ALA A 50 -17.07 -8.03 -11.30
CA ALA A 50 -18.43 -7.60 -11.04
C ALA A 50 -18.71 -6.21 -11.64
N PRO A 51 -19.97 -5.83 -11.90
CA PRO A 51 -20.32 -4.46 -12.20
C PRO A 51 -20.10 -3.56 -10.97
N ILE A 52 -19.62 -2.33 -11.24
CA ILE A 52 -19.50 -1.28 -10.23
C ILE A 52 -20.89 -0.72 -9.98
N ASP A 53 -21.26 -0.60 -8.71
CA ASP A 53 -22.49 0.07 -8.30
C ASP A 53 -22.25 1.57 -8.16
N SER A 54 -21.27 1.97 -7.33
CA SER A 54 -20.97 3.38 -7.08
C SER A 54 -19.54 3.65 -6.62
N TRP A 55 -19.14 4.90 -6.81
CA TRP A 55 -17.92 5.52 -6.30
C TRP A 55 -18.32 6.69 -5.43
N THR A 56 -17.57 6.93 -4.36
CA THR A 56 -17.71 8.16 -3.58
C THR A 56 -16.35 8.58 -3.05
N THR A 57 -15.95 9.82 -3.32
CA THR A 57 -14.76 10.41 -2.71
C THR A 57 -15.15 11.50 -1.74
N THR A 58 -14.54 11.43 -0.56
CA THR A 58 -14.70 12.40 0.52
C THR A 58 -13.34 12.95 0.95
N SER A 59 -13.32 14.17 1.45
CA SER A 59 -12.13 14.71 2.14
C SER A 59 -12.12 14.30 3.61
N ASN A 60 -11.00 14.59 4.29
CA ASN A 60 -10.83 14.36 5.73
C ASN A 60 -11.88 15.03 6.63
N ASN A 61 -12.56 16.09 6.16
CA ASN A 61 -13.61 16.77 6.90
C ASN A 61 -15.04 16.26 6.57
N GLY A 62 -15.15 15.25 5.70
CA GLY A 62 -16.42 14.68 5.27
C GLY A 62 -17.06 15.36 4.06
N THR A 63 -16.45 16.39 3.46
CA THR A 63 -16.97 17.01 2.22
C THR A 63 -16.91 15.99 1.09
N ILE A 64 -18.03 15.79 0.38
CA ILE A 64 -18.11 14.93 -0.81
C ILE A 64 -17.53 15.70 -2.01
N LEU A 65 -16.54 15.11 -2.68
CA LEU A 65 -15.79 15.71 -3.79
C LEU A 65 -16.08 15.07 -5.14
N GLY A 66 -16.81 13.95 -5.12
CA GLY A 66 -17.27 13.25 -6.30
C GLY A 66 -18.17 12.07 -5.91
N HIS A 67 -19.14 11.76 -6.75
CA HIS A 67 -19.98 10.58 -6.65
C HIS A 67 -20.41 10.15 -8.06
N ASP A 68 -20.09 8.92 -8.42
CA ASP A 68 -20.44 8.33 -9.72
C ASP A 68 -21.10 6.97 -9.52
N THR A 69 -21.99 6.59 -10.43
CA THR A 69 -22.66 5.28 -10.41
C THR A 69 -22.39 4.55 -11.72
N MET A 70 -22.25 3.22 -11.68
CA MET A 70 -22.13 2.39 -12.89
C MET A 70 -20.99 2.81 -13.84
N SER A 71 -19.91 3.39 -13.31
CA SER A 71 -18.76 3.87 -14.08
C SER A 71 -17.50 3.08 -13.75
N ILE A 72 -16.58 2.96 -14.71
CA ILE A 72 -15.25 2.33 -14.53
C ILE A 72 -14.16 3.34 -14.12
N THR A 73 -14.46 4.63 -14.25
CA THR A 73 -13.63 5.75 -13.81
C THR A 73 -14.45 6.65 -12.90
N HIS A 74 -13.77 7.36 -12.01
CA HIS A 74 -14.38 8.24 -11.04
C HIS A 74 -13.69 9.59 -11.05
N ASP A 75 -14.39 10.63 -11.47
CA ASP A 75 -13.83 11.98 -11.50
C ASP A 75 -14.04 12.68 -10.15
N ILE A 76 -13.00 13.35 -9.67
CA ILE A 76 -12.96 14.00 -8.36
C ILE A 76 -12.56 15.45 -8.55
N TYR A 77 -13.39 16.34 -8.00
CA TYR A 77 -13.08 17.76 -7.90
C TYR A 77 -12.64 18.08 -6.47
N ASN A 78 -11.33 17.99 -6.25
CA ASN A 78 -10.72 18.17 -4.93
C ASN A 78 -10.50 19.65 -4.64
N LEU A 79 -11.58 20.39 -4.38
CA LEU A 79 -11.53 21.74 -3.86
C LEU A 79 -12.47 21.89 -2.67
N ASN A 80 -11.98 22.53 -1.61
CA ASN A 80 -12.84 22.94 -0.52
C ASN A 80 -13.85 24.00 -1.01
N PRO A 81 -15.17 23.80 -0.84
CA PRO A 81 -16.18 24.72 -1.35
C PRO A 81 -16.16 26.10 -0.66
N ILE A 82 -15.51 26.21 0.49
CA ILE A 82 -15.40 27.46 1.28
C ILE A 82 -14.06 28.15 0.99
N THR A 83 -12.94 27.43 1.10
CA THR A 83 -11.60 28.04 1.01
C THR A 83 -11.03 27.99 -0.41
N THR A 84 -11.60 27.19 -1.31
CA THR A 84 -11.08 26.91 -2.66
C THR A 84 -9.67 26.31 -2.69
N ILE A 85 -9.19 25.80 -1.55
CA ILE A 85 -7.91 25.11 -1.41
C ILE A 85 -8.17 23.59 -1.55
N PRO A 86 -7.37 22.85 -2.32
CA PRO A 86 -7.45 21.40 -2.38
C PRO A 86 -7.17 20.73 -1.03
N PHE A 87 -7.74 19.56 -0.80
CA PHE A 87 -7.41 18.74 0.37
C PHE A 87 -6.16 17.91 0.11
N ASP A 88 -5.37 17.67 1.15
CA ASP A 88 -4.18 16.79 1.11
C ASP A 88 -4.53 15.33 1.42
N THR A 89 -5.75 15.05 1.89
CA THR A 89 -6.19 13.71 2.26
C THR A 89 -7.59 13.45 1.75
N LEU A 90 -7.72 12.38 0.96
CA LEU A 90 -8.95 11.93 0.35
C LEU A 90 -9.25 10.49 0.76
N ASN A 91 -10.52 10.16 0.87
CA ASN A 91 -11.00 8.80 1.06
C ASN A 91 -11.97 8.45 -0.06
N THR A 92 -11.57 7.52 -0.92
CA THR A 92 -12.36 7.05 -2.06
C THR A 92 -12.88 5.66 -1.77
N CYS A 93 -14.20 5.50 -1.80
CA CYS A 93 -14.88 4.23 -1.64
C CYS A 93 -15.46 3.74 -2.97
N LEU A 94 -15.27 2.46 -3.24
CA LEU A 94 -15.81 1.73 -4.37
C LEU A 94 -16.80 0.68 -3.87
N THR A 95 -18.01 0.70 -4.41
CA THR A 95 -19.05 -0.28 -4.15
C THR A 95 -19.29 -1.10 -5.41
N TYR A 96 -19.24 -2.43 -5.31
CA TYR A 96 -19.40 -3.34 -6.45
C TYR A 96 -20.11 -4.63 -6.03
N SER A 97 -20.74 -5.31 -7.01
CA SER A 97 -21.59 -6.49 -6.75
C SER A 97 -20.87 -7.81 -7.06
N TRP A 98 -20.19 -8.41 -6.09
CA TRP A 98 -19.38 -9.63 -6.30
C TRP A 98 -20.21 -10.87 -6.71
N THR A 99 -21.45 -10.96 -6.25
CA THR A 99 -22.44 -11.98 -6.66
C THR A 99 -23.83 -11.35 -6.68
N SER A 100 -24.83 -12.01 -7.28
CA SER A 100 -26.18 -11.47 -7.47
C SER A 100 -26.88 -10.91 -6.21
N ASN A 101 -26.41 -11.26 -5.01
CA ASN A 101 -26.99 -10.81 -3.73
C ASN A 101 -25.96 -10.22 -2.74
N ASN A 102 -24.70 -10.01 -3.13
CA ASN A 102 -23.69 -9.44 -2.22
C ASN A 102 -23.05 -8.19 -2.81
N VAL A 103 -23.37 -7.06 -2.19
CA VAL A 103 -22.72 -5.77 -2.42
C VAL A 103 -21.54 -5.65 -1.46
N MET A 104 -20.37 -5.36 -2.02
CA MET A 104 -19.14 -5.12 -1.27
C MET A 104 -18.75 -3.66 -1.45
N THR A 105 -18.37 -3.00 -0.35
CA THR A 105 -17.79 -1.66 -0.37
C THR A 105 -16.40 -1.72 0.24
N CYS A 106 -15.45 -1.05 -0.40
CA CYS A 106 -14.12 -0.87 0.13
C CYS A 106 -13.65 0.57 -0.06
N CYS A 107 -12.73 1.03 0.78
CA CYS A 107 -12.24 2.39 0.74
C CYS A 107 -10.72 2.43 0.77
N VAL A 108 -10.15 3.38 0.02
CA VAL A 108 -8.73 3.70 -0.01
C VAL A 108 -8.55 5.13 0.47
N THR A 109 -7.59 5.32 1.37
CA THR A 109 -7.12 6.64 1.76
C THR A 109 -5.94 7.06 0.89
N TRP A 110 -6.06 8.23 0.27
CA TRP A 110 -5.04 8.88 -0.53
C TRP A 110 -4.45 10.05 0.25
N VAL A 111 -3.12 10.14 0.28
CA VAL A 111 -2.39 11.26 0.89
C VAL A 111 -1.53 11.94 -0.15
N TRP A 112 -1.60 13.26 -0.20
CA TRP A 112 -0.76 14.09 -1.05
C TRP A 112 0.58 14.36 -0.35
N ASP A 113 1.69 14.02 -1.00
CA ASP A 113 3.05 14.24 -0.45
C ASP A 113 3.70 15.56 -0.92
N GLY A 114 2.97 16.37 -1.72
CA GLY A 114 3.48 17.57 -2.38
C GLY A 114 3.81 17.39 -3.86
N LEU A 115 3.95 16.15 -4.33
CA LEU A 115 4.28 15.82 -5.72
C LEU A 115 3.38 14.73 -6.32
N ASN A 116 3.04 13.71 -5.55
CA ASN A 116 2.25 12.55 -5.94
C ASN A 116 1.20 12.18 -4.87
N TRP A 117 0.19 11.44 -5.30
CA TRP A 117 -0.78 10.81 -4.41
C TRP A 117 -0.32 9.42 -4.00
N ILE A 118 -0.33 9.15 -2.70
CA ILE A 118 0.09 7.87 -2.11
C ILE A 118 -1.14 7.10 -1.65
N ASN A 119 -1.24 5.83 -2.06
CA ASN A 119 -2.26 4.90 -1.58
C ASN A 119 -1.83 4.30 -0.23
N MET A 120 -2.53 4.66 0.86
CA MET A 120 -2.19 4.18 2.20
C MET A 120 -2.56 2.72 2.46
N ASN A 121 -3.39 2.10 1.62
CA ASN A 121 -3.69 0.67 1.73
C ASN A 121 -2.62 -0.21 1.06
N ASN A 122 -1.81 0.38 0.17
CA ASN A 122 -0.76 -0.33 -0.58
C ASN A 122 0.65 0.06 -0.11
N VAL A 123 0.80 0.39 1.18
CA VAL A 123 2.12 0.59 1.78
C VAL A 123 2.75 -0.78 2.00
N ASN A 124 3.39 -1.29 0.96
CA ASN A 124 4.33 -2.39 1.12
C ASN A 124 5.37 -1.93 2.14
N SER A 125 5.61 -2.76 3.16
CA SER A 125 6.51 -2.52 4.29
C SER A 125 7.69 -1.61 3.94
N ILE A 126 7.94 -0.60 4.79
CA ILE A 126 9.13 0.27 4.77
C ILE A 126 10.33 -0.54 4.25
N GLU A 127 10.85 -0.17 3.06
CA GLU A 127 12.17 -0.63 2.67
C GLU A 127 13.12 -0.19 3.78
N GLU A 128 13.73 -1.18 4.45
CA GLU A 128 14.73 -0.97 5.49
C GLU A 128 15.71 0.08 4.98
N ILE A 129 15.79 1.24 5.66
CA ILE A 129 16.74 2.29 5.31
C ILE A 129 18.12 1.63 5.43
N ASN A 130 18.69 1.22 4.29
CA ASN A 130 20.06 0.75 4.22
C ASN A 130 20.95 1.94 4.54
N SER A 131 21.17 2.19 5.83
CA SER A 131 22.19 3.11 6.29
C SER A 131 23.53 2.58 5.80
N THR A 132 24.09 3.25 4.79
CA THR A 132 25.39 2.91 4.22
C THR A 132 26.54 3.13 5.19
N ASN A 133 26.28 3.79 6.34
CA ASN A 133 27.26 4.14 7.36
C ASN A 133 26.83 3.61 8.75
N LYS A 134 26.72 2.30 8.90
CA LYS A 134 26.50 1.71 10.23
C LYS A 134 27.82 1.44 10.94
N THR A 135 27.98 1.99 12.15
CA THR A 135 29.12 1.73 13.02
C THR A 135 28.66 0.92 14.22
N LEU A 136 29.49 -0.01 14.69
CA LEU A 136 29.19 -0.80 15.88
C LEU A 136 29.22 0.11 17.11
N ILE A 137 28.09 0.23 17.82
CA ILE A 137 28.01 0.93 19.11
C ILE A 137 28.40 -0.04 20.24
N LYS A 138 27.80 -1.23 20.25
CA LYS A 138 27.90 -2.13 21.40
C LYS A 138 27.73 -3.60 21.03
N ALA A 139 28.48 -4.48 21.70
CA ALA A 139 28.26 -5.91 21.69
C ALA A 139 27.76 -6.35 23.08
N VAL A 140 26.63 -7.07 23.13
CA VAL A 140 26.03 -7.53 24.38
C VAL A 140 25.65 -9.01 24.34
N ASP A 141 25.59 -9.64 25.51
CA ASP A 141 24.99 -10.97 25.67
C ASP A 141 23.44 -10.90 25.61
N LEU A 142 22.79 -12.06 25.71
CA LEU A 142 21.32 -12.14 25.75
C LEU A 142 20.68 -11.44 26.97
N SER A 143 21.47 -11.16 28.00
CA SER A 143 21.03 -10.43 29.21
C SER A 143 21.25 -8.91 29.07
N GLY A 144 21.80 -8.44 27.95
CA GLY A 144 22.10 -7.03 27.70
C GLY A 144 23.40 -6.54 28.37
N LYS A 145 24.23 -7.44 28.89
CA LYS A 145 25.53 -7.09 29.47
C LYS A 145 26.56 -6.94 28.37
N GLU A 146 27.39 -5.91 28.47
CA GLU A 146 28.50 -5.69 27.53
C GLU A 146 29.52 -6.82 27.60
N VAL A 147 29.94 -7.30 26.44
CA VAL A 147 30.84 -8.43 26.33
C VAL A 147 32.13 -8.06 25.63
N ASP A 148 33.24 -8.64 26.12
CA ASP A 148 34.55 -8.55 25.50
C ASP A 148 34.75 -9.80 24.62
N GLU A 149 34.72 -9.61 23.29
CA GLU A 149 34.79 -10.68 22.29
C GLU A 149 35.96 -11.65 22.51
N SER A 150 37.07 -11.18 23.08
CA SER A 150 38.27 -11.98 23.31
C SER A 150 38.10 -13.07 24.39
N LYS A 151 37.06 -12.95 25.24
CA LYS A 151 36.85 -13.81 26.42
C LYS A 151 35.65 -14.75 26.28
N ILE A 152 34.96 -14.72 25.15
CA ILE A 152 33.69 -15.42 24.95
C ILE A 152 33.88 -16.61 24.03
N LYS A 153 33.32 -17.75 24.43
CA LYS A 153 33.23 -18.98 23.63
C LYS A 153 31.87 -19.61 23.84
N ASN A 154 31.35 -20.24 22.79
CA ASN A 154 30.04 -20.89 22.75
C ASN A 154 28.85 -20.02 23.23
N GLN A 155 28.78 -18.76 22.81
CA GLN A 155 27.70 -17.83 23.22
C GLN A 155 27.15 -17.02 22.05
N ILE A 156 25.86 -16.65 22.15
CA ILE A 156 25.19 -15.76 21.21
C ILE A 156 25.42 -14.31 21.63
N ILE A 157 25.99 -13.51 20.74
CA ILE A 157 26.23 -12.09 20.93
C ILE A 157 25.31 -11.27 20.02
N ILE A 158 24.79 -10.17 20.57
CA ILE A 158 23.98 -9.19 19.86
C ILE A 158 24.83 -7.93 19.65
N TYR A 159 25.05 -7.58 18.38
CA TYR A 159 25.73 -6.37 17.94
C TYR A 159 24.69 -5.29 17.68
N LEU A 160 24.88 -4.12 18.26
CA LEU A 160 24.01 -2.95 18.12
C LEU A 160 24.76 -1.87 17.35
N TYR A 161 24.14 -1.35 16.30
CA TYR A 161 24.75 -0.35 15.40
C TYR A 161 24.15 1.05 15.59
N SER A 162 24.87 2.06 15.09
CA SER A 162 24.50 3.48 15.17
C SER A 162 23.21 3.87 14.47
N ASP A 163 22.79 3.08 13.50
CA ASP A 163 21.53 3.23 12.78
C ASP A 163 20.34 2.54 13.48
N GLY A 164 20.56 1.93 14.65
CA GLY A 164 19.54 1.17 15.38
C GLY A 164 19.34 -0.27 14.88
N SER A 165 20.08 -0.69 13.86
CA SER A 165 20.09 -2.08 13.40
C SER A 165 20.80 -2.99 14.43
N LYS A 166 20.53 -4.30 14.31
CA LYS A 166 21.09 -5.32 15.20
C LYS A 166 21.48 -6.59 14.45
N GLU A 167 22.65 -7.14 14.75
CA GLU A 167 23.11 -8.43 14.22
C GLU A 167 23.26 -9.43 15.37
N LYS A 168 22.91 -10.69 15.14
CA LYS A 168 23.05 -11.76 16.14
C LYS A 168 24.01 -12.81 15.60
N LYS A 169 25.08 -13.11 16.34
CA LYS A 169 26.09 -14.08 15.93
C LYS A 169 26.40 -15.06 17.06
N PHE A 170 26.55 -16.34 16.71
CA PHE A 170 27.10 -17.34 17.61
C PHE A 170 28.62 -17.33 17.51
N ILE A 171 29.31 -17.07 18.63
CA ILE A 171 30.77 -17.11 18.73
C ILE A 171 31.14 -18.44 19.37
N ASN A 172 31.92 -19.25 18.65
CA ASN A 172 32.41 -20.56 19.07
C ASN A 172 33.72 -20.43 19.86
#